data_AF-A0A0L6U024-F1
#
_entry.id   AF-A0A0L6U024-F1
#
_cell.length_a   1.000
_cell.length_b   1.000
_cell.length_c   1.000
_cell.angle_alpha   90.00
_cell.angle_beta   90.00
_cell.angle_gamma   90.00
#
_symmetry.space_group_name_H-M   'P 1'
#
loop_
_entity.id
_entity.type
_entity.pdbx_description
1 polymer ?
#
loop_
_entity_poly.entity_id
_entity_poly.type
_entity_poly.pdbx_seq_one_letter_code
_entity_poly.pdbx_strand_id
1 'polypeptide(L)'
;MNSVIPKVFISYSWEDDVHKNWVKEFAIKLQEEGIQISIDQWDLTLGDQLPQYMETSIRENDFVLIICTPEYKKKSDNRLGGVGYEGDIITGELFVQQNKNKFIPVLRKGNWETAAPSWLQGRLGVDLLGDQYLKNGYNNLVTTLLNKKNKKPTTKKVAKSVSEGTAPGYDVLDIEKAIVETYVDIKIKGILVDKVTLPKMNGTRGSALYKIPFKLSDYPSGMWCKFFISAWVSPSSFTTMHRPDIAGIFGDEIILDGTTIEEVEKYHHKTLLLAVDKANELEKYRLQCLDDEKKKKARLEADHIENIQNIASRIIFD
;
A
#
# COMPACT_ATOMS: atom_id res chain seq x y z
N MET A 1 26.71 -1.99 22.65
CA MET A 1 26.13 -3.13 21.92
C MET A 1 26.32 -2.83 20.44
N ASN A 2 27.04 -3.66 19.69
CA ASN A 2 27.18 -3.47 18.25
C ASN A 2 25.79 -3.62 17.61
N SER A 3 25.20 -2.49 17.20
CA SER A 3 23.96 -2.50 16.43
C SER A 3 24.30 -3.03 15.05
N VAL A 4 24.07 -4.32 14.81
CA VAL A 4 24.19 -4.90 13.47
C VAL A 4 23.10 -4.25 12.61
N ILE A 5 23.52 -3.48 11.61
CA ILE A 5 22.61 -2.85 10.65
C ILE A 5 22.02 -3.97 9.77
N PRO A 6 20.70 -4.16 9.74
CA PRO A 6 20.09 -5.23 8.96
C PRO A 6 20.26 -4.96 7.47
N LYS A 7 20.64 -6.01 6.74
CA LYS A 7 20.73 -5.99 5.27
C LYS A 7 19.47 -6.56 4.65
N VAL A 8 18.88 -5.83 3.73
CA VAL A 8 17.59 -6.17 3.13
C VAL A 8 17.68 -6.08 1.62
N PHE A 9 17.39 -7.19 0.94
CA PHE A 9 17.26 -7.22 -0.51
C PHE A 9 15.80 -6.97 -0.91
N ILE A 10 15.55 -6.10 -1.88
CA ILE A 10 14.21 -5.87 -2.43
C ILE A 10 14.10 -6.55 -3.79
N SER A 11 13.22 -7.55 -3.86
CA SER A 11 12.89 -8.26 -5.09
C SER A 11 11.53 -7.83 -5.62
N TYR A 12 11.52 -7.42 -6.87
CA TYR A 12 10.33 -6.92 -7.56
C TYR A 12 10.41 -7.28 -9.04
N SER A 13 9.30 -7.12 -9.76
CA SER A 13 9.20 -7.39 -11.18
C SER A 13 9.51 -6.13 -11.98
N TRP A 14 10.29 -6.26 -13.05
CA TRP A 14 10.42 -5.20 -14.04
C TRP A 14 9.12 -5.10 -14.85
N GLU A 15 8.20 -4.28 -14.34
CA GLU A 15 6.92 -3.93 -14.96
C GLU A 15 7.09 -2.60 -15.70
N ASP A 16 6.29 -1.60 -15.32
CA ASP A 16 6.34 -0.23 -15.82
C ASP A 16 7.26 0.67 -14.96
N ASP A 17 7.58 1.85 -15.50
CA ASP A 17 8.42 2.84 -14.83
C ASP A 17 7.79 3.38 -13.54
N VAL A 18 6.46 3.34 -13.41
CA VAL A 18 5.75 3.76 -12.19
C VAL A 18 6.05 2.79 -11.06
N HIS A 19 6.02 1.48 -11.33
CA HIS A 19 6.38 0.44 -10.38
C HIS A 19 7.86 0.51 -10.01
N LYS A 20 8.76 0.64 -10.99
CA LYS A 20 10.21 0.75 -10.74
C LYS A 20 10.54 1.94 -9.84
N ASN A 21 9.97 3.11 -10.13
CA ASN A 21 10.16 4.31 -9.31
C ASN A 21 9.58 4.13 -7.89
N TRP A 22 8.41 3.51 -7.75
CA TRP A 22 7.86 3.25 -6.42
C TRP A 22 8.77 2.34 -5.59
N VAL A 23 9.32 1.28 -6.18
CA VAL A 23 10.25 0.38 -5.48
C VAL A 23 11.52 1.13 -5.06
N LYS A 24 12.03 2.02 -5.93
CA LYS A 24 13.18 2.88 -5.61
C LYS A 24 12.89 3.82 -4.43
N GLU A 25 11.75 4.48 -4.43
CA GLU A 25 11.36 5.37 -3.32
C GLU A 25 11.13 4.59 -2.03
N PHE A 26 10.54 3.40 -2.11
CA PHE A 26 10.38 2.50 -0.98
C PHE A 26 11.74 2.07 -0.41
N ALA A 27 12.72 1.78 -1.27
CA ALA A 27 14.10 1.50 -0.88
C ALA A 27 14.76 2.69 -0.14
N ILE A 28 14.60 3.91 -0.67
CA ILE A 28 15.12 5.15 -0.04
C ILE A 28 14.52 5.31 1.36
N LYS A 29 13.20 5.18 1.51
CA LYS A 29 12.54 5.30 2.81
C LYS A 29 13.05 4.29 3.84
N LEU A 30 13.30 3.05 3.43
CA LEU A 30 13.89 2.05 4.33
C LEU A 30 15.34 2.39 4.71
N GLN A 31 16.13 2.95 3.79
CA GLN A 31 17.47 3.45 4.11
C GLN A 31 17.44 4.61 5.12
N GLU A 32 16.47 5.52 5.02
CA GLU A 32 16.27 6.61 5.98
C GLU A 32 15.95 6.09 7.41
N GLU A 33 15.36 4.90 7.52
CA GLU A 33 15.13 4.20 8.80
C GLU A 33 16.37 3.46 9.34
N GLY A 34 17.53 3.59 8.67
CA GLY A 34 18.79 2.98 9.07
C GLY A 34 18.93 1.51 8.67
N ILE A 35 18.24 1.07 7.62
CA ILE A 35 18.32 -0.29 7.06
C ILE A 35 19.25 -0.27 5.83
N GLN A 36 20.16 -1.23 5.71
CA GLN A 36 20.99 -1.35 4.51
C GLN A 36 20.18 -2.05 3.41
N ILE A 37 19.95 -1.37 2.29
CA ILE A 37 19.15 -1.90 1.17
C ILE A 37 20.05 -2.31 0.01
N SER A 38 19.79 -3.49 -0.54
CA SER A 38 20.32 -3.95 -1.84
C SER A 38 19.18 -3.95 -2.86
N ILE A 39 19.41 -3.36 -4.03
CA ILE A 39 18.43 -3.31 -5.13
C ILE A 39 19.15 -3.22 -6.47
N ASP A 40 18.67 -3.98 -7.45
CA ASP A 40 19.24 -4.05 -8.80
C ASP A 40 19.43 -2.68 -9.46
N GLN A 41 18.51 -1.72 -9.24
CA GLN A 41 18.56 -0.38 -9.81
C GLN A 41 19.78 0.44 -9.38
N TRP A 42 20.41 0.07 -8.26
CA TRP A 42 21.58 0.77 -7.72
C TRP A 42 22.86 -0.02 -7.91
N ASP A 43 22.75 -1.35 -7.79
CA ASP A 43 23.91 -2.21 -7.66
C ASP A 43 24.36 -2.82 -9.00
N LEU A 44 23.53 -2.75 -10.05
CA LEU A 44 23.83 -3.29 -11.38
C LEU A 44 24.16 -2.23 -12.42
N THR A 45 25.07 -2.61 -13.32
CA THR A 45 25.51 -1.86 -14.49
C THR A 45 25.39 -2.72 -15.76
N LEU A 46 25.58 -2.09 -16.93
CA LEU A 46 25.49 -2.79 -18.21
C LEU A 46 26.57 -3.88 -18.30
N GLY A 47 26.13 -5.12 -18.51
CA GLY A 47 27.01 -6.30 -18.60
C GLY A 47 26.99 -7.19 -17.37
N ASP A 48 26.40 -6.74 -16.25
CA ASP A 48 26.27 -7.56 -15.06
C ASP A 48 25.23 -8.68 -15.23
N GLN A 49 25.49 -9.81 -14.57
CA GLN A 49 24.59 -10.96 -14.58
C GLN A 49 23.54 -10.83 -13.48
N LEU A 50 22.37 -10.33 -13.83
CA LEU A 50 21.21 -10.20 -12.92
C LEU A 50 20.89 -11.50 -12.14
N PRO A 51 20.97 -12.71 -12.73
CA PRO A 51 20.78 -13.96 -11.97
C PRO A 51 21.79 -14.15 -10.84
N GLN A 52 23.07 -13.94 -11.13
CA GLN A 52 24.15 -14.07 -10.14
C GLN A 52 23.98 -13.04 -9.01
N TYR A 53 23.59 -11.81 -9.37
CA TYR A 53 23.30 -10.77 -8.41
C TYR A 53 22.11 -11.13 -7.51
N MET A 54 21.02 -11.66 -8.05
CA MET A 54 19.87 -12.10 -7.25
C MET A 54 20.26 -13.21 -6.28
N GLU A 55 20.98 -14.24 -6.74
CA GLU A 55 21.45 -15.34 -5.87
C GLU A 55 22.35 -14.84 -4.73
N THR A 56 23.27 -13.94 -5.06
CA THR A 56 24.20 -13.33 -4.09
C THR A 56 23.44 -12.47 -3.09
N SER A 57 22.55 -11.61 -3.57
CA SER A 57 21.72 -10.73 -2.74
C SER A 57 20.83 -11.53 -1.80
N ILE A 58 20.22 -12.62 -2.27
CA ILE A 58 19.44 -13.53 -1.42
C ILE A 58 20.34 -14.20 -0.39
N ARG A 59 21.57 -14.60 -0.71
CA ARG A 59 22.46 -15.26 0.25
C ARG A 59 22.94 -14.30 1.34
N GLU A 60 23.35 -13.10 0.95
CA GLU A 60 24.08 -12.16 1.80
C GLU A 60 23.21 -11.21 2.64
N ASN A 61 21.96 -10.98 2.24
CA ASN A 61 21.05 -10.12 3.01
C ASN A 61 20.37 -10.90 4.15
N ASP A 62 20.00 -10.22 5.24
CA ASP A 62 19.30 -10.83 6.38
C ASP A 62 17.83 -11.09 6.04
N PHE A 63 17.20 -10.16 5.30
CA PHE A 63 15.82 -10.26 4.83
C PHE A 63 15.72 -10.06 3.32
N VAL A 64 14.67 -10.61 2.74
CA VAL A 64 14.31 -10.47 1.33
C VAL A 64 12.85 -10.04 1.25
N LEU A 65 12.63 -8.79 0.83
CA LEU A 65 11.29 -8.26 0.59
C LEU A 65 10.83 -8.69 -0.80
N ILE A 66 9.66 -9.31 -0.89
CA ILE A 66 9.05 -9.71 -2.16
C ILE A 66 7.92 -8.75 -2.46
N ILE A 67 8.11 -7.88 -3.45
CA ILE A 67 7.09 -6.92 -3.87
C ILE A 67 6.03 -7.65 -4.70
N CYS A 68 4.92 -7.98 -4.05
CA CYS A 68 3.83 -8.76 -4.62
C CYS A 68 2.94 -7.87 -5.51
N THR A 69 2.89 -8.23 -6.78
CA THR A 69 1.97 -7.71 -7.80
C THR A 69 1.43 -8.88 -8.64
N PRO A 70 0.33 -8.70 -9.39
CA PRO A 70 -0.16 -9.75 -10.28
C PRO A 70 0.88 -10.18 -11.33
N GLU A 71 1.70 -9.26 -11.82
CA GLU A 71 2.74 -9.58 -12.80
C GLU A 71 3.91 -10.35 -12.16
N TYR A 72 4.30 -9.99 -10.93
CA TYR A 72 5.27 -10.75 -10.15
C TYR A 72 4.81 -12.20 -9.96
N LYS A 73 3.56 -12.39 -9.52
CA LYS A 73 2.96 -13.74 -9.37
C LYS A 73 3.00 -14.50 -10.68
N LYS A 74 2.48 -13.91 -11.76
CA LYS A 74 2.40 -14.55 -13.09
C LYS A 74 3.77 -15.04 -13.55
N LYS A 75 4.78 -14.18 -13.51
CA LYS A 75 6.14 -14.53 -13.94
C LYS A 75 6.80 -15.53 -12.98
N SER A 76 6.55 -15.44 -11.67
CA SER A 76 7.07 -16.43 -10.70
C SER A 76 6.42 -17.80 -10.86
N ASP A 77 5.11 -17.87 -11.08
CA ASP A 77 4.36 -19.13 -11.16
C ASP A 77 4.56 -19.80 -12.53
N ASN A 78 4.67 -19.03 -13.62
CA ASN A 78 4.99 -19.57 -14.95
C ASN A 78 6.37 -20.25 -15.01
N ARG A 79 7.33 -19.84 -14.15
CA ARG A 79 8.64 -20.49 -14.03
C ARG A 79 8.56 -21.90 -13.44
N LEU A 80 7.54 -22.21 -12.61
CA LEU A 80 7.27 -23.57 -12.15
C LEU A 80 6.90 -24.50 -13.32
N GLY A 81 6.44 -23.94 -14.45
CA GLY A 81 5.99 -24.66 -15.64
C GLY A 81 7.07 -24.96 -16.71
N GLY A 82 8.34 -24.57 -16.51
CA GLY A 82 9.46 -25.10 -17.30
C GLY A 82 9.82 -24.38 -18.61
N VAL A 83 9.63 -23.06 -18.75
CA VAL A 83 10.06 -22.31 -19.95
C VAL A 83 10.92 -21.10 -19.59
N GLY A 84 12.23 -21.16 -19.94
CA GLY A 84 13.10 -19.99 -20.17
C GLY A 84 13.61 -19.21 -18.94
N TYR A 85 14.87 -18.78 -19.02
CA TYR A 85 15.50 -17.84 -18.10
C TYR A 85 15.13 -16.41 -18.51
N GLU A 86 14.16 -15.78 -17.84
CA GLU A 86 14.03 -14.32 -17.88
C GLU A 86 14.71 -13.77 -16.62
N GLY A 87 15.58 -12.77 -16.76
CA GLY A 87 16.48 -12.31 -15.70
C GLY A 87 15.81 -11.70 -14.46
N ASP A 88 14.52 -11.36 -14.50
CA ASP A 88 14.03 -10.25 -13.68
C ASP A 88 13.27 -10.61 -12.39
N ILE A 89 13.12 -11.90 -12.05
CA ILE A 89 12.33 -12.35 -10.88
C ILE A 89 13.00 -13.51 -10.16
N ILE A 90 12.71 -13.69 -8.87
CA ILE A 90 13.25 -14.78 -8.04
C ILE A 90 12.54 -16.11 -8.30
N THR A 91 13.30 -17.18 -8.55
CA THR A 91 12.87 -18.58 -8.33
C THR A 91 13.04 -18.93 -6.84
N GLY A 92 12.13 -18.44 -6.00
CA GLY A 92 12.33 -18.33 -4.55
C GLY A 92 12.19 -19.64 -3.78
N GLU A 93 11.58 -20.65 -4.38
CA GLU A 93 11.16 -21.88 -3.70
C GLU A 93 12.31 -22.59 -2.95
N LEU A 94 13.46 -22.76 -3.59
CA LEU A 94 14.63 -23.43 -2.99
C LEU A 94 15.16 -22.68 -1.76
N PHE A 95 15.24 -21.35 -1.84
CA PHE A 95 15.75 -20.54 -0.73
C PHE A 95 14.74 -20.43 0.42
N VAL A 96 13.45 -20.44 0.08
CA VAL A 96 12.34 -20.30 1.03
C VAL A 96 12.16 -21.56 1.88
N GLN A 97 12.44 -22.72 1.32
CA GLN A 97 12.47 -23.98 2.07
C GLN A 97 13.57 -23.97 3.13
N GLN A 98 14.73 -23.36 2.84
CA GLN A 98 15.88 -23.31 3.73
C GLN A 98 15.76 -22.27 4.85
N ASN A 99 15.18 -21.09 4.58
CA ASN A 99 15.09 -20.01 5.57
C ASN A 99 13.76 -19.26 5.51
N LYS A 100 12.73 -19.85 6.13
CA LYS A 100 11.35 -19.37 6.01
C LYS A 100 11.15 -17.94 6.54
N ASN A 101 11.86 -17.48 7.56
CA ASN A 101 11.61 -16.16 8.15
C ASN A 101 12.31 -15.01 7.41
N LYS A 102 13.14 -15.34 6.41
CA LYS A 102 13.91 -14.37 5.62
C LYS A 102 13.07 -13.68 4.55
N PHE A 103 12.06 -14.36 4.01
CA PHE A 103 11.24 -13.86 2.92
C PHE A 103 9.97 -13.21 3.44
N ILE A 104 9.84 -11.90 3.23
CA ILE A 104 8.69 -11.09 3.69
C ILE A 104 7.89 -10.63 2.47
N PRO A 105 6.66 -11.13 2.27
CA PRO A 105 5.76 -10.63 1.23
C PRO A 105 5.34 -9.19 1.51
N VAL A 106 5.35 -8.34 0.49
CA VAL A 106 4.91 -6.94 0.55
C VAL A 106 3.88 -6.72 -0.56
N LEU A 107 2.61 -6.57 -0.21
CA LEU A 107 1.54 -6.38 -1.20
C LEU A 107 1.54 -4.94 -1.72
N ARG A 108 1.81 -4.80 -3.04
CA ARG A 108 1.85 -3.49 -3.73
C ARG A 108 0.66 -3.28 -4.67
N LYS A 109 0.17 -4.33 -5.33
CA LYS A 109 -0.93 -4.26 -6.29
C LYS A 109 -1.75 -5.54 -6.23
N GLY A 110 -3.06 -5.46 -6.48
CA GLY A 110 -3.95 -6.62 -6.48
C GLY A 110 -4.41 -6.99 -5.08
N ASN A 111 -4.46 -8.29 -4.78
CA ASN A 111 -4.71 -8.86 -3.46
C ASN A 111 -3.77 -10.06 -3.23
N TRP A 112 -3.70 -10.60 -2.02
CA TRP A 112 -2.79 -11.70 -1.70
C TRP A 112 -2.96 -12.94 -2.60
N GLU A 113 -4.19 -13.26 -3.00
CA GLU A 113 -4.47 -14.40 -3.88
C GLU A 113 -3.92 -14.19 -5.30
N THR A 114 -4.08 -12.98 -5.83
CA THR A 114 -3.72 -12.61 -7.21
C THR A 114 -2.29 -12.12 -7.35
N ALA A 115 -1.63 -11.69 -6.28
CA ALA A 115 -0.33 -11.02 -6.32
C ALA A 115 0.80 -11.76 -5.60
N ALA A 116 0.49 -12.65 -4.65
CA ALA A 116 1.53 -13.46 -4.03
C ALA A 116 1.79 -14.74 -4.86
N PRO A 117 3.06 -15.01 -5.22
CA PRO A 117 3.49 -16.29 -5.77
C PRO A 117 2.98 -17.47 -4.96
N SER A 118 2.74 -18.59 -5.64
CA SER A 118 2.16 -19.79 -5.01
C SER A 118 3.01 -20.32 -3.85
N TRP A 119 4.34 -20.18 -3.93
CA TRP A 119 5.29 -20.58 -2.87
C TRP A 119 5.34 -19.65 -1.65
N LEU A 120 4.72 -18.46 -1.73
CA LEU A 120 4.57 -17.51 -0.60
C LEU A 120 3.21 -17.59 0.09
N GLN A 121 2.27 -18.38 -0.41
CA GLN A 121 0.92 -18.47 0.14
C GLN A 121 0.93 -18.89 1.61
N GLY A 122 0.03 -18.29 2.40
CA GLY A 122 -0.11 -18.54 3.83
C GLY A 122 0.95 -17.88 4.73
N ARG A 123 1.87 -17.09 4.17
CA ARG A 123 2.85 -16.32 4.96
C ARG A 123 2.30 -14.97 5.35
N LEU A 124 2.65 -14.53 6.56
CA LEU A 124 2.32 -13.19 7.03
C LEU A 124 3.16 -12.17 6.25
N GLY A 125 2.48 -11.32 5.51
CA GLY A 125 3.07 -10.24 4.73
C GLY A 125 2.60 -8.88 5.20
N VAL A 126 3.19 -7.84 4.60
CA VAL A 126 2.83 -6.46 4.86
C VAL A 126 1.97 -5.95 3.72
N ASP A 127 0.76 -5.47 4.05
CA ASP A 127 -0.11 -4.85 3.08
C ASP A 127 0.21 -3.36 2.98
N LEU A 128 0.68 -2.93 1.81
CA LEU A 128 0.94 -1.52 1.50
C LEU A 128 -0.10 -0.96 0.50
N LEU A 129 -1.29 -1.54 0.46
CA LEU A 129 -2.45 -1.02 -0.28
C LEU A 129 -3.27 -0.06 0.60
N GLY A 130 -3.42 1.18 0.16
CA GLY A 130 -4.21 2.20 0.86
C GLY A 130 -3.57 2.71 2.16
N ASP A 131 -3.86 3.95 2.55
CA ASP A 131 -2.99 4.69 3.48
C ASP A 131 -2.99 4.24 4.96
N GLN A 132 -4.11 3.74 5.50
CA GLN A 132 -4.16 3.28 6.90
C GLN A 132 -3.39 1.95 7.10
N TYR A 133 -3.47 1.07 6.10
CA TYR A 133 -2.68 -0.16 6.05
C TYR A 133 -1.21 0.13 5.71
N LEU A 134 -0.94 1.18 4.93
CA LEU A 134 0.42 1.66 4.63
C LEU A 134 1.18 2.13 5.86
N LYS A 135 0.61 2.98 6.74
CA LYS A 135 1.34 3.46 7.94
C LYS A 135 1.57 2.36 8.97
N ASN A 136 0.55 1.56 9.28
CA ASN A 136 0.69 0.47 10.25
C ASN A 136 1.53 -0.68 9.68
N GLY A 137 1.33 -1.02 8.40
CA GLY A 137 2.12 -2.02 7.69
C GLY A 137 3.58 -1.64 7.55
N TYR A 138 3.87 -0.39 7.14
CA TYR A 138 5.23 0.12 7.03
C TYR A 138 5.95 0.15 8.38
N ASN A 139 5.31 0.67 9.44
CA ASN A 139 5.91 0.69 10.77
C ASN A 139 6.16 -0.73 11.31
N ASN A 140 5.25 -1.66 11.06
CA ASN A 140 5.44 -3.07 11.41
C ASN A 140 6.60 -3.69 10.63
N LEU A 141 6.72 -3.36 9.35
CA LEU A 141 7.83 -3.81 8.51
C LEU A 141 9.17 -3.30 9.05
N VAL A 142 9.30 -1.98 9.26
CA VAL A 142 10.52 -1.35 9.79
C VAL A 142 10.89 -1.94 11.15
N THR A 143 9.91 -2.12 12.04
CA THR A 143 10.11 -2.75 13.36
C THR A 143 10.63 -4.19 13.23
N THR A 144 10.09 -4.95 12.28
CA THR A 144 10.51 -6.33 11.97
C THR A 144 11.95 -6.36 11.45
N LEU A 145 12.27 -5.51 10.47
CA LEU A 145 13.58 -5.46 9.81
C LEU A 145 14.68 -5.00 10.77
N LEU A 146 14.40 -4.00 11.62
CA LEU A 146 15.32 -3.54 12.67
C LEU A 146 15.44 -4.51 13.85
N ASN A 147 14.84 -5.71 13.75
CA ASN A 147 14.96 -6.79 14.74
C ASN A 147 14.54 -6.36 16.16
N LYS A 148 13.63 -5.39 16.27
CA LYS A 148 12.98 -5.02 17.53
C LYS A 148 11.94 -6.11 17.85
N LYS A 149 12.41 -7.26 18.35
CA LYS A 149 11.51 -8.27 18.90
C LYS A 149 10.58 -7.60 19.90
N ASN A 150 9.28 -7.72 19.69
CA ASN A 150 8.28 -7.50 20.73
C ASN A 150 8.68 -8.37 21.93
N LYS A 151 9.30 -7.76 22.96
CA LYS A 151 9.45 -8.43 24.24
C LYS A 151 8.05 -8.67 24.77
N LYS A 152 7.67 -9.94 24.97
CA LYS A 152 6.52 -10.25 25.83
C LYS A 152 6.70 -9.43 27.11
N PRO A 153 5.69 -8.68 27.58
CA PRO A 153 5.82 -7.88 28.79
C PRO A 153 6.31 -8.80 29.91
N THR A 154 7.50 -8.52 30.44
CA THR A 154 8.05 -9.29 31.55
C THR A 154 7.34 -8.79 32.80
N THR A 155 6.44 -9.62 33.34
CA THR A 155 5.67 -9.34 34.55
C THR A 155 6.61 -9.18 35.75
N LYS A 156 7.01 -7.94 36.06
CA LYS A 156 7.52 -7.61 37.39
C LYS A 156 6.32 -7.56 38.33
N LYS A 157 6.26 -8.50 39.27
CA LYS A 157 5.36 -8.47 40.44
C LYS A 157 5.50 -7.12 41.15
N VAL A 158 4.48 -6.28 41.06
CA VAL A 158 4.19 -5.26 42.06
C VAL A 158 2.80 -5.58 42.58
N ALA A 159 2.75 -6.07 43.81
CA ALA A 159 1.52 -6.33 44.53
C ALA A 159 0.85 -5.00 44.90
N LYS A 160 -0.35 -4.74 44.39
CA LYS A 160 -1.44 -4.08 45.13
C LYS A 160 -2.78 -4.21 44.40
N SER A 161 -3.61 -5.08 44.96
CA SER A 161 -5.08 -5.05 45.08
C SER A 161 -5.96 -4.57 43.92
N VAL A 162 -6.65 -5.54 43.30
CA VAL A 162 -8.11 -5.60 42.93
C VAL A 162 -8.69 -4.31 42.30
N SER A 163 -9.04 -4.29 41.02
CA SER A 163 -10.28 -4.91 40.53
C SER A 163 -10.18 -5.57 39.15
N GLU A 164 -10.94 -6.65 39.00
CA GLU A 164 -11.15 -7.39 37.76
C GLU A 164 -11.59 -6.47 36.61
N GLY A 165 -10.88 -6.58 35.49
CA GLY A 165 -11.17 -5.89 34.25
C GLY A 165 -10.44 -6.61 33.12
N THR A 166 -11.17 -7.47 32.44
CA THR A 166 -10.80 -8.21 31.23
C THR A 166 -10.06 -7.30 30.24
N ALA A 167 -8.93 -7.76 29.69
CA ALA A 167 -8.24 -7.06 28.61
C ALA A 167 -9.21 -6.83 27.44
N PRO A 168 -9.34 -5.60 26.88
CA PRO A 168 -10.19 -5.41 25.72
C PRO A 168 -9.48 -6.06 24.52
N GLY A 169 -10.04 -7.17 24.05
CA GLY A 169 -9.88 -7.53 22.66
C GLY A 169 -10.47 -6.38 21.85
N TYR A 170 -9.64 -5.61 21.17
CA TYR A 170 -10.13 -4.64 20.22
C TYR A 170 -10.70 -5.42 19.04
N ASP A 171 -12.02 -5.49 18.98
CA ASP A 171 -12.74 -6.13 17.90
C ASP A 171 -12.48 -5.34 16.62
N VAL A 172 -12.09 -6.01 15.53
CA VAL A 172 -11.84 -5.39 14.23
C VAL A 172 -13.09 -4.62 13.75
N LEU A 173 -14.26 -5.08 14.20
CA LEU A 173 -15.56 -4.45 14.00
C LEU A 173 -15.65 -3.02 14.59
N ASP A 174 -15.01 -2.73 15.72
CA ASP A 174 -15.07 -1.42 16.38
C ASP A 174 -14.22 -0.36 15.66
N ILE A 175 -13.09 -0.76 15.09
CA ILE A 175 -12.19 0.12 14.32
C ILE A 175 -12.86 0.55 13.01
N GLU A 176 -13.47 -0.40 12.30
CA GLU A 176 -14.13 -0.12 11.02
C GLU A 176 -15.40 0.71 11.18
N LYS A 177 -16.15 0.50 12.27
CA LYS A 177 -17.34 1.29 12.61
C LYS A 177 -16.99 2.75 12.90
N ALA A 178 -15.89 3.00 13.62
CA ALA A 178 -15.40 4.35 13.87
C ALA A 178 -15.02 5.09 12.56
N ILE A 179 -14.46 4.39 11.57
CA ILE A 179 -14.04 4.96 10.28
C ILE A 179 -15.24 5.48 9.47
N VAL A 180 -16.39 4.80 9.50
CA VAL A 180 -17.59 5.22 8.76
C VAL A 180 -18.26 6.43 9.41
N GLU A 181 -18.39 6.44 10.74
CA GLU A 181 -19.04 7.53 11.47
C GLU A 181 -18.22 8.83 11.49
N THR A 182 -16.90 8.75 11.26
CA THR A 182 -15.99 9.89 11.35
C THR A 182 -15.36 10.31 10.01
N TYR A 183 -15.85 9.81 8.87
CA TYR A 183 -15.28 10.21 7.57
C TYR A 183 -15.29 11.73 7.40
N VAL A 184 -14.09 12.31 7.21
CA VAL A 184 -13.89 13.73 6.95
C VAL A 184 -13.54 13.93 5.49
N ASP A 185 -14.24 14.85 4.84
CA ASP A 185 -13.99 15.19 3.44
C ASP A 185 -12.55 15.66 3.23
N ILE A 186 -11.92 15.11 2.19
CA ILE A 186 -10.58 15.48 1.77
C ILE A 186 -10.64 16.83 1.06
N LYS A 187 -9.81 17.77 1.48
CA LYS A 187 -9.73 19.14 0.94
C LYS A 187 -8.33 19.41 0.40
N ILE A 188 -8.23 20.26 -0.62
CA ILE A 188 -6.94 20.78 -1.06
C ILE A 188 -6.52 21.90 -0.09
N LYS A 189 -5.38 21.74 0.58
CA LYS A 189 -4.80 22.74 1.49
C LYS A 189 -4.08 23.86 0.76
N GLY A 190 -3.50 23.55 -0.41
CA GLY A 190 -2.77 24.53 -1.22
C GLY A 190 -1.74 23.87 -2.12
N ILE A 191 -0.97 24.70 -2.82
CA ILE A 191 0.11 24.26 -3.72
C ILE A 191 1.41 24.19 -2.91
N LEU A 192 2.17 23.11 -3.06
CA LEU A 192 3.50 22.98 -2.46
C LEU A 192 4.52 23.69 -3.36
N VAL A 193 4.62 25.02 -3.21
CA VAL A 193 5.43 25.91 -4.07
C VAL A 193 6.89 25.46 -4.13
N ASP A 194 7.41 24.97 -3.02
CA ASP A 194 8.74 24.41 -2.80
C ASP A 194 9.00 23.07 -3.53
N LYS A 195 7.95 22.37 -3.95
CA LYS A 195 8.04 21.12 -4.73
C LYS A 195 7.65 21.28 -6.21
N VAL A 196 7.36 22.50 -6.65
CA VAL A 196 7.07 22.78 -8.06
C VAL A 196 8.35 22.59 -8.87
N THR A 197 8.33 21.66 -9.83
CA THR A 197 9.51 21.43 -10.69
C THR A 197 9.72 22.61 -11.64
N LEU A 198 10.97 22.94 -11.97
CA LEU A 198 11.26 23.96 -12.98
C LEU A 198 10.96 23.44 -14.40
N PRO A 199 10.42 24.29 -15.28
CA PRO A 199 10.25 23.95 -16.69
C PRO A 199 11.61 23.71 -17.37
N LYS A 200 11.66 22.76 -18.32
CA LYS A 200 12.88 22.37 -19.04
C LYS A 200 13.46 23.49 -19.92
N MET A 201 12.63 24.40 -20.42
CA MET A 201 12.98 25.58 -21.24
C MET A 201 14.01 25.34 -22.36
N ASN A 202 14.07 24.14 -22.91
CA ASN A 202 15.05 23.71 -23.92
C ASN A 202 14.52 23.82 -25.36
N GLY A 203 13.42 24.54 -25.58
CA GLY A 203 12.82 24.77 -26.90
C GLY A 203 12.06 23.59 -27.49
N THR A 204 12.06 22.41 -26.85
CA THR A 204 11.22 21.28 -27.29
C THR A 204 9.75 21.53 -26.96
N ARG A 205 8.84 20.92 -27.72
CA ARG A 205 7.39 20.99 -27.44
C ARG A 205 7.12 20.53 -26.00
N GLY A 206 6.38 21.33 -25.23
CA GLY A 206 6.06 21.05 -23.81
C GLY A 206 7.16 21.40 -22.81
N SER A 207 8.27 22.01 -23.24
CA SER A 207 9.38 22.38 -22.34
C SER A 207 9.06 23.46 -21.29
N ALA A 208 7.94 24.18 -21.47
CA ALA A 208 7.42 25.15 -20.50
C ALA A 208 6.49 24.52 -19.45
N LEU A 209 6.12 23.25 -19.59
CA LEU A 209 5.22 22.55 -18.69
C LEU A 209 6.00 21.89 -17.55
N TYR A 210 5.37 21.79 -16.39
CA TYR A 210 5.99 21.23 -15.19
C TYR A 210 4.96 20.56 -14.26
N LYS A 211 5.45 19.91 -13.20
CA LYS A 211 4.65 19.25 -12.17
C LYS A 211 4.20 20.24 -11.11
N ILE A 212 2.90 20.25 -10.84
CA ILE A 212 2.28 21.09 -9.81
C ILE A 212 1.66 20.18 -8.74
N PRO A 213 2.33 20.02 -7.59
CA PRO A 213 1.79 19.25 -6.46
C PRO A 213 0.85 20.10 -5.59
N PHE A 214 -0.33 19.56 -5.31
CA PHE A 214 -1.36 20.10 -4.43
C PHE A 214 -1.46 19.26 -3.18
N LYS A 215 -1.27 19.88 -2.01
CA LYS A 215 -1.37 19.20 -0.72
C LYS A 215 -2.82 18.93 -0.36
N LEU A 216 -3.13 17.70 0.05
CA LEU A 216 -4.42 17.32 0.58
C LEU A 216 -4.48 17.48 2.10
N SER A 217 -5.71 17.58 2.62
CA SER A 217 -5.96 17.73 4.05
C SER A 217 -5.57 16.50 4.84
N ASP A 218 -5.74 15.35 4.21
CA ASP A 218 -5.42 14.02 4.70
C ASP A 218 -5.04 13.11 3.52
N TYR A 219 -4.66 11.88 3.86
CA TYR A 219 -4.27 10.80 2.97
C TYR A 219 -5.49 10.08 2.38
N PRO A 220 -5.71 10.16 1.04
CA PRO A 220 -6.86 9.52 0.41
C PRO A 220 -6.79 7.99 0.39
N SER A 221 -7.94 7.34 0.57
CA SER A 221 -8.02 5.88 0.40
C SER A 221 -7.76 5.47 -1.06
N GLY A 222 -7.35 4.22 -1.28
CA GLY A 222 -7.14 3.72 -2.64
C GLY A 222 -8.40 3.77 -3.52
N MET A 223 -9.59 3.66 -2.92
CA MET A 223 -10.86 3.84 -3.64
C MET A 223 -11.13 5.31 -3.93
N TRP A 224 -10.89 6.20 -2.97
CA TRP A 224 -10.96 7.64 -3.19
C TRP A 224 -10.07 8.06 -4.35
N CYS A 225 -8.84 7.56 -4.43
CA CYS A 225 -7.93 7.85 -5.55
C CYS A 225 -8.52 7.45 -6.91
N LYS A 226 -9.14 6.26 -7.00
CA LYS A 226 -9.80 5.81 -8.23
C LYS A 226 -10.99 6.69 -8.57
N PHE A 227 -11.79 7.09 -7.58
CA PHE A 227 -12.93 7.98 -7.78
C PHE A 227 -12.48 9.36 -8.26
N PHE A 228 -11.43 9.92 -7.67
CA PHE A 228 -10.85 11.18 -8.11
C PHE A 228 -10.35 11.10 -9.54
N ILE A 229 -9.55 10.09 -9.91
CA ILE A 229 -9.02 9.97 -11.27
C ILE A 229 -10.17 9.80 -12.28
N SER A 230 -11.18 9.00 -11.97
CA SER A 230 -12.38 8.85 -12.81
C SER A 230 -13.12 10.18 -12.97
N ALA A 231 -13.32 10.91 -11.86
CA ALA A 231 -13.97 12.21 -11.85
C ALA A 231 -13.15 13.30 -12.55
N TRP A 232 -11.81 13.19 -12.56
CA TRP A 232 -10.94 14.07 -13.32
C TRP A 232 -10.99 13.76 -14.82
N VAL A 233 -10.98 12.48 -15.21
CA VAL A 233 -10.99 12.07 -16.62
C VAL A 233 -12.30 12.45 -17.31
N SER A 234 -13.42 12.38 -16.58
CA SER A 234 -14.75 12.75 -17.08
C SER A 234 -15.46 13.66 -16.08
N PRO A 235 -15.05 14.93 -15.97
CA PRO A 235 -15.58 15.84 -14.97
C PRO A 235 -16.96 16.36 -15.36
N SER A 236 -17.76 16.71 -14.34
CA SER A 236 -19.09 17.29 -14.53
C SER A 236 -19.06 18.67 -15.21
N SER A 237 -17.94 19.39 -15.13
CA SER A 237 -17.71 20.65 -15.82
C SER A 237 -16.22 20.82 -16.15
N PHE A 238 -15.92 21.14 -17.40
CA PHE A 238 -14.57 21.34 -17.89
C PHE A 238 -14.51 22.39 -19.00
N THR A 239 -13.31 22.91 -19.21
CA THR A 239 -13.00 23.83 -20.31
C THR A 239 -12.40 23.03 -21.49
N THR A 240 -12.33 23.64 -22.67
CA THR A 240 -11.68 23.02 -23.84
C THR A 240 -10.18 22.75 -23.63
N MET A 241 -9.56 23.37 -22.62
CA MET A 241 -8.17 23.16 -22.22
C MET A 241 -7.99 21.98 -21.25
N HIS A 242 -9.07 21.31 -20.84
CA HIS A 242 -8.99 20.18 -19.93
C HIS A 242 -8.24 19.00 -20.56
N ARG A 243 -7.31 18.45 -19.79
CA ARG A 243 -6.48 17.29 -20.17
C ARG A 243 -6.74 16.16 -19.18
N PRO A 244 -7.35 15.04 -19.60
CA PRO A 244 -7.66 13.92 -18.71
C PRO A 244 -6.43 13.21 -18.12
N ASP A 245 -5.29 13.29 -18.81
CA ASP A 245 -4.09 12.48 -18.57
C ASP A 245 -3.04 13.13 -17.64
N ILE A 246 -3.24 14.40 -17.28
CA ILE A 246 -2.23 15.14 -16.49
C ILE A 246 -2.36 14.93 -14.98
N ALA A 247 -3.46 14.38 -14.47
CA ALA A 247 -3.67 14.24 -13.04
C ALA A 247 -3.26 12.87 -12.50
N GLY A 248 -2.48 12.89 -11.40
CA GLY A 248 -2.14 11.72 -10.61
C GLY A 248 -2.27 12.01 -9.12
N ILE A 249 -2.29 10.97 -8.29
CA ILE A 249 -2.25 11.08 -6.83
C ILE A 249 -1.04 10.31 -6.31
N PHE A 250 -0.31 10.92 -5.38
CA PHE A 250 0.83 10.33 -4.72
C PHE A 250 0.82 10.68 -3.23
N GLY A 251 0.56 9.69 -2.37
CA GLY A 251 0.35 9.93 -0.94
C GLY A 251 -0.80 10.91 -0.71
N ASP A 252 -0.54 11.98 0.05
CA ASP A 252 -1.49 13.06 0.30
C ASP A 252 -1.30 14.26 -0.67
N GLU A 253 -0.83 14.01 -1.89
CA GLU A 253 -0.62 15.03 -2.91
C GLU A 253 -1.35 14.66 -4.21
N ILE A 254 -2.08 15.61 -4.80
CA ILE A 254 -2.49 15.53 -6.21
C ILE A 254 -1.39 16.18 -7.03
N ILE A 255 -0.94 15.52 -8.09
CA ILE A 255 0.07 16.05 -9.00
C ILE A 255 -0.58 16.28 -10.35
N LEU A 256 -0.51 17.53 -10.83
CA LEU A 256 -0.79 17.84 -12.24
C LEU A 256 0.54 17.91 -12.99
N ASP A 257 0.80 16.93 -13.86
CA ASP A 257 2.03 16.81 -14.65
C ASP A 257 1.77 17.22 -16.11
N GLY A 258 2.38 18.31 -16.55
CA GLY A 258 2.19 18.82 -17.91
C GLY A 258 1.28 20.04 -17.98
N THR A 259 1.34 20.94 -16.99
CA THR A 259 0.60 22.22 -16.99
C THR A 259 1.47 23.36 -16.42
N THR A 260 0.92 24.58 -16.39
CA THR A 260 1.52 25.75 -15.74
C THR A 260 0.61 26.28 -14.63
N ILE A 261 1.16 27.11 -13.74
CA ILE A 261 0.38 27.69 -12.62
C ILE A 261 -0.76 28.59 -13.12
N GLU A 262 -0.54 29.30 -14.23
CA GLU A 262 -1.54 30.15 -14.86
C GLU A 262 -2.66 29.33 -15.51
N GLU A 263 -2.32 28.20 -16.14
CA GLU A 263 -3.33 27.26 -16.66
C GLU A 263 -4.16 26.65 -15.53
N VAL A 264 -3.51 26.36 -14.39
CA VAL A 264 -4.20 25.90 -13.19
C VAL A 264 -5.22 26.93 -12.72
N GLU A 265 -4.77 28.17 -12.51
CA GLU A 265 -5.63 29.25 -12.03
C GLU A 265 -6.82 29.49 -12.96
N LYS A 266 -6.59 29.50 -14.27
CA LYS A 266 -7.59 29.90 -15.26
C LYS A 266 -8.53 28.77 -15.71
N TYR A 267 -8.03 27.54 -15.81
CA TYR A 267 -8.75 26.46 -16.49
C TYR A 267 -8.95 25.20 -15.64
N HIS A 268 -7.97 24.80 -14.84
CA HIS A 268 -8.01 23.51 -14.14
C HIS A 268 -8.51 23.59 -12.70
N HIS A 269 -8.39 24.74 -12.02
CA HIS A 269 -8.74 24.89 -10.60
C HIS A 269 -10.18 24.45 -10.28
N LYS A 270 -11.17 24.92 -11.06
CA LYS A 270 -12.57 24.55 -10.84
C LYS A 270 -12.83 23.07 -11.07
N THR A 271 -12.27 22.51 -12.14
CA THR A 271 -12.40 21.07 -12.44
C THR A 271 -11.72 20.22 -11.38
N LEU A 272 -10.60 20.68 -10.83
CA LEU A 272 -9.88 20.00 -9.76
C LEU A 272 -10.72 19.89 -8.50
N LEU A 273 -11.33 21.00 -8.07
CA LEU A 273 -12.25 21.01 -6.93
C LEU A 273 -13.46 20.09 -7.15
N LEU A 274 -14.07 20.14 -8.35
CA LEU A 274 -15.20 19.27 -8.68
C LEU A 274 -14.83 17.78 -8.63
N ALA A 275 -13.63 17.41 -9.08
CA ALA A 275 -13.15 16.04 -9.01
C ALA A 275 -12.92 15.58 -7.56
N VAL A 276 -12.36 16.44 -6.70
CA VAL A 276 -12.19 16.17 -5.25
C VAL A 276 -13.55 15.99 -4.57
N ASP A 277 -14.49 16.90 -4.80
CA ASP A 277 -15.83 16.85 -4.21
C ASP A 277 -16.57 15.57 -4.64
N LYS A 278 -16.46 15.20 -5.92
CA LYS A 278 -17.08 13.97 -6.42
C LYS A 278 -16.44 12.71 -5.81
N ALA A 279 -15.13 12.71 -5.60
CA ALA A 279 -14.43 11.61 -4.96
C ALA A 279 -14.86 11.43 -3.50
N ASN A 280 -15.01 12.53 -2.76
CA ASN A 280 -15.55 12.52 -1.40
C ASN A 280 -16.97 11.96 -1.34
N GLU A 281 -17.85 12.42 -2.24
CA GLU A 281 -19.24 11.94 -2.33
C GLU A 281 -19.30 10.42 -2.55
N LEU A 282 -18.51 9.91 -3.51
CA LEU A 282 -18.48 8.49 -3.86
C LEU A 282 -17.87 7.64 -2.74
N GLU A 283 -16.82 8.10 -2.08
CA GLU A 283 -16.20 7.38 -0.98
C GLU A 283 -17.14 7.30 0.23
N LYS A 284 -17.80 8.42 0.57
CA LYS A 284 -18.80 8.46 1.62
C LYS A 284 -19.96 7.50 1.34
N TYR A 285 -20.49 7.50 0.11
CA TYR A 285 -21.54 6.58 -0.31
C TYR A 285 -21.08 5.11 -0.17
N ARG A 286 -19.87 4.79 -0.64
CA ARG A 286 -19.30 3.44 -0.53
C ARG A 286 -19.19 2.97 0.92
N LEU A 287 -18.71 3.84 1.81
CA LEU A 287 -18.58 3.53 3.24
C LEU A 287 -19.94 3.27 3.90
N GLN A 288 -20.97 4.05 3.53
CA GLN A 288 -22.34 3.83 3.99
C GLN A 288 -22.89 2.47 3.54
N CYS A 289 -22.73 2.11 2.25
CA CYS A 289 -23.19 0.81 1.76
C CYS A 289 -22.51 -0.36 2.49
N LEU A 290 -21.21 -0.28 2.77
CA LEU A 290 -20.50 -1.31 3.52
C LEU A 290 -21.00 -1.47 4.96
N ASP A 291 -21.32 -0.37 5.62
CA ASP A 291 -21.87 -0.39 6.96
C ASP A 291 -23.27 -1.00 7.00
N ASP A 292 -24.14 -0.63 6.04
CA ASP A 292 -25.48 -1.19 5.91
C ASP A 292 -25.45 -2.71 5.64
N GLU A 293 -24.54 -3.17 4.77
CA GLU A 293 -24.34 -4.60 4.50
C GLU A 293 -23.88 -5.37 5.75
N LYS A 294 -22.95 -4.79 6.53
CA LYS A 294 -22.49 -5.38 7.78
C LYS A 294 -23.61 -5.46 8.82
N LYS A 295 -24.38 -4.38 9.00
CA LYS A 295 -25.54 -4.36 9.90
C LYS A 295 -26.57 -5.40 9.50
N LYS A 296 -26.82 -5.56 8.20
CA LYS A 296 -27.73 -6.58 7.68
C LYS A 296 -27.21 -8.00 7.97
N LYS A 297 -25.92 -8.25 7.75
CA LYS A 297 -25.30 -9.56 8.02
C LYS A 297 -25.33 -9.90 9.52
N ALA A 298 -24.95 -8.96 10.37
CA ALA A 298 -24.98 -9.12 11.83
C ALA A 298 -26.40 -9.42 12.33
N ARG A 299 -27.42 -8.77 11.76
CA ARG A 299 -28.83 -9.04 12.07
C ARG A 299 -29.24 -10.46 11.67
N LEU A 300 -28.87 -10.91 10.46
CA LEU A 300 -29.16 -12.27 10.00
C LEU A 300 -28.48 -13.34 10.87
N GLU A 301 -27.23 -13.11 11.28
CA GLU A 301 -26.50 -14.00 12.18
C GLU A 301 -27.15 -14.06 13.57
N ALA A 302 -27.57 -12.91 14.12
CA ALA A 302 -28.29 -12.86 15.39
C ALA A 302 -29.63 -13.62 15.33
N ASP A 303 -30.43 -13.37 14.29
CA ASP A 303 -31.71 -14.07 14.07
C ASP A 303 -31.49 -15.59 13.94
N HIS A 304 -30.42 -16.02 13.26
CA HIS A 304 -30.07 -17.43 13.11
C HIS A 304 -29.66 -18.07 14.44
N ILE A 305 -28.82 -17.40 15.23
CA ILE A 305 -28.39 -17.87 16.56
C ILE A 305 -29.59 -17.99 17.50
N GLU A 306 -30.48 -16.99 17.52
CA GLU A 306 -31.71 -17.03 18.32
C GLU A 306 -32.59 -18.23 17.93
N ASN A 307 -32.75 -18.48 16.63
CA ASN A 307 -33.50 -19.65 16.15
C ASN A 307 -32.85 -20.97 16.59
N ILE A 308 -31.53 -21.11 16.52
CA ILE A 308 -30.82 -22.31 17.01
C ILE A 308 -31.05 -22.51 18.50
N GLN A 309 -30.93 -21.45 19.32
CA GLN A 309 -31.15 -21.52 20.77
C GLN A 309 -32.58 -21.95 21.10
N ASN A 310 -33.56 -21.42 20.37
CA ASN A 310 -34.96 -21.80 20.49
C ASN A 310 -35.22 -23.27 20.14
N ILE A 311 -34.53 -23.83 19.15
CA ILE A 311 -34.63 -25.25 18.79
C ILE A 311 -33.91 -26.12 19.84
N ALA A 312 -32.69 -25.76 20.22
CA ALA A 312 -31.89 -26.50 21.18
C ALA A 312 -32.57 -26.65 22.54
N SER A 313 -33.26 -25.60 23.02
CA SER A 313 -34.02 -25.65 24.28
C SER A 313 -35.22 -26.60 24.27
N ARG A 314 -35.66 -27.07 23.09
CA ARG A 314 -36.76 -28.03 22.93
C ARG A 314 -36.26 -29.47 22.78
N ILE A 315 -34.96 -29.69 22.65
CA ILE A 315 -34.37 -31.03 22.51
C ILE A 315 -33.97 -31.51 23.90
N ILE A 316 -34.58 -32.61 24.34
CA ILE A 316 -34.24 -33.29 25.59
C ILE A 316 -33.29 -34.45 25.26
N PHE A 317 -32.17 -34.55 25.98
CA PHE A 317 -31.24 -35.67 25.86
C PHE A 317 -31.40 -36.59 27.09
N ASP A 318 -31.61 -37.88 26.85
CA ASP A 318 -31.71 -38.95 27.87
C ASP A 318 -30.32 -39.39 28.40
#